data_AF-A0AAD9MTM5-F1
#
_entry.id   AF-A0AAD9MTM5-F1
#
_cell.length_a   1.000
_cell.length_b   1.000
_cell.length_c   1.000
_cell.angle_alpha   90.00
_cell.angle_beta   90.00
_cell.angle_gamma   90.00
#
_symmetry.space_group_name_H-M   'P 1'
#
loop_
_entity.id
_entity.type
_entity.pdbx_description
1 polymer ?
#
loop_
_entity_poly.entity_id
_entity_poly.type
_entity_poly.pdbx_seq_one_letter_code
_entity_poly.pdbx_strand_id
1 'polypeptide(L)'
;MAGVDWMLAFLDRNRDIALRTPEAKSIQRAIDFNRVKVAGFCDSLSSITFSDNTRLIPPSQIYNVDEHERRKNVPEAVCTSATGETAFIQPT
;
A
#
# COMPACT_ATOMS: atom_id res chain seq x y z
N MET A 1 34.20 4.12 -11.14
CA MET A 1 32.72 4.07 -11.09
C MET A 1 32.32 3.40 -9.80
N ALA A 2 31.32 3.91 -9.08
CA ALA A 2 30.82 3.27 -7.86
C ALA A 2 30.00 2.02 -8.24
N GLY A 3 30.62 0.85 -8.11
CA GLY A 3 29.99 -0.45 -8.37
C GLY A 3 29.32 -1.04 -7.13
N VAL A 4 28.88 -2.29 -7.24
CA VAL A 4 28.23 -3.04 -6.15
C VAL A 4 29.10 -3.07 -4.89
N ASP A 5 30.41 -3.29 -5.04
CA ASP A 5 31.35 -3.34 -3.91
C ASP A 5 31.40 -2.02 -3.13
N TRP A 6 31.34 -0.90 -3.85
CA TRP A 6 31.32 0.41 -3.22
C TRP A 6 30.03 0.61 -2.39
N MET A 7 28.89 0.17 -2.93
CA MET A 7 27.59 0.27 -2.27
C MET A 7 27.50 -0.61 -1.02
N LEU A 8 28.00 -1.86 -1.12
CA LEU A 8 28.05 -2.77 0.03
C LEU A 8 28.97 -2.23 1.13
N ALA A 9 30.16 -1.75 0.76
CA ALA A 9 31.09 -1.12 1.72
C ALA A 9 30.54 0.18 2.31
N PHE A 10 29.66 0.89 1.60
CA PHE A 10 28.98 2.08 2.11
C PHE A 10 27.90 1.70 3.14
N LEU A 11 27.08 0.69 2.84
CA LEU A 11 26.04 0.20 3.77
C LEU A 11 26.65 -0.42 5.03
N ASP A 12 27.78 -1.12 4.93
CA ASP A 12 28.45 -1.69 6.10
C ASP A 12 29.01 -0.61 7.05
N ARG A 13 29.47 0.51 6.50
CA ARG A 13 29.93 1.68 7.28
C ARG A 13 28.77 2.48 7.90
N ASN A 14 27.57 2.41 7.32
CA ASN A 14 26.41 3.18 7.76
C ASN A 14 25.25 2.22 8.13
N ARG A 15 25.42 1.50 9.24
CA ARG A 15 24.47 0.49 9.77
C ARG A 15 23.10 1.06 10.15
N ASP A 16 23.01 2.37 10.30
CA ASP A 16 21.79 3.14 10.56
C ASP A 16 20.94 3.36 9.31
N ILE A 17 21.48 3.10 8.11
CA ILE A 17 20.73 3.20 6.86
C ILE A 17 19.93 1.93 6.64
N ALA A 18 18.60 2.04 6.78
CA ALA A 18 17.67 0.98 6.43
C ALA A 18 17.22 1.11 4.96
N LEU A 19 17.54 0.10 4.14
CA LEU A 19 16.91 -0.08 2.84
C LEU A 19 15.49 -0.60 3.06
N ARG A 20 14.49 0.24 2.76
CA ARG A 20 13.09 -0.17 2.78
C ARG A 20 12.68 -0.61 1.39
N THR A 21 12.07 -1.79 1.28
CA THR A 21 11.29 -2.11 0.09
C THR A 21 10.16 -1.10 0.02
N PRO A 22 10.00 -0.35 -1.09
CA PRO A 22 8.85 0.51 -1.24
C PRO A 22 7.61 -0.37 -1.14
N GLU A 23 6.68 -0.02 -0.25
CA GLU A 23 5.36 -0.64 -0.27
C GLU A 23 4.80 -0.49 -1.69
N ALA A 24 4.16 -1.55 -2.20
CA ALA A 24 3.48 -1.53 -3.48
C ALA A 24 2.28 -0.58 -3.39
N LYS A 25 2.56 0.73 -3.41
CA LYS A 25 1.56 1.75 -3.59
C LYS A 25 1.17 1.66 -5.05
N SER A 26 -0.08 1.32 -5.31
CA SER A 26 -0.61 1.31 -6.67
C SER A 26 -0.27 2.65 -7.34
N ILE A 27 0.11 2.61 -8.62
CA ILE A 27 0.36 3.82 -9.42
C ILE A 27 -0.83 4.79 -9.30
N GLN A 28 -2.04 4.23 -9.21
CA GLN A 28 -3.27 4.96 -8.96
C GLN A 28 -3.21 5.83 -7.70
N ARG A 29 -2.64 5.33 -6.59
CA ARG A 29 -2.43 6.10 -5.37
C ARG A 29 -1.46 7.27 -5.60
N ALA A 30 -0.39 7.08 -6.36
CA ALA A 30 0.52 8.19 -6.68
C ALA A 30 -0.17 9.28 -7.55
N ILE A 31 -1.05 8.87 -8.46
CA ILE A 31 -1.81 9.77 -9.34
C ILE A 31 -2.90 10.54 -8.58
N ASP A 32 -3.55 9.89 -7.62
CA ASP A 32 -4.70 10.45 -6.90
C ASP A 32 -4.31 11.24 -5.65
N PHE A 33 -3.19 10.93 -5.00
CA PHE A 33 -2.68 11.67 -3.84
C PHE A 33 -1.68 12.77 -4.22
N ASN A 34 -2.10 13.67 -5.12
CA ASN A 34 -1.35 14.88 -5.42
C ASN A 34 -1.94 16.10 -4.70
N ARG A 35 -1.14 17.15 -4.50
CA ARG A 35 -1.53 18.35 -3.73
C ARG A 35 -2.84 18.97 -4.24
N VAL A 36 -3.04 19.02 -5.55
CA VAL A 36 -4.21 19.66 -6.16
C VAL A 36 -5.48 18.85 -5.88
N LYS A 37 -5.43 17.54 -6.09
CA LYS A 37 -6.57 16.63 -5.82
C LYS A 37 -6.92 16.58 -4.34
N VAL A 38 -5.91 16.49 -3.48
CA VAL A 38 -6.12 16.47 -2.01
C VAL A 38 -6.71 17.79 -1.52
N ALA A 39 -6.22 18.93 -2.01
CA ALA A 39 -6.77 20.24 -1.64
C ALA A 39 -8.25 20.35 -2.05
N GLY A 40 -8.60 20.04 -3.30
CA GLY A 40 -9.98 20.10 -3.76
C GLY A 40 -10.93 19.16 -3.00
N PHE A 41 -10.44 17.98 -2.60
CA PHE A 41 -11.18 17.07 -1.72
C PHE A 41 -11.45 17.71 -0.35
N CYS A 42 -10.43 18.28 0.30
CA CYS A 42 -10.57 18.94 1.61
C CYS A 42 -11.48 20.17 1.55
N ASP A 43 -11.41 20.96 0.48
CA ASP A 43 -12.30 22.12 0.27
C ASP A 43 -13.76 21.68 0.14
N SER A 44 -14.00 20.64 -0.66
CA SER A 44 -15.33 20.05 -0.84
C SER A 44 -15.87 19.49 0.48
N LEU A 45 -15.05 18.72 1.21
CA LEU A 45 -15.42 18.20 2.52
C LEU A 45 -15.76 19.34 3.49
N SER A 46 -14.93 20.37 3.54
CA SER A 46 -15.14 21.52 4.42
C SER A 46 -16.43 22.28 4.08
N SER A 47 -16.75 22.43 2.79
CA SER A 47 -18.01 23.06 2.36
C SER A 47 -19.24 22.29 2.84
N ILE A 48 -19.21 20.96 2.86
CA ILE A 48 -20.36 20.14 3.27
C ILE A 48 -20.45 20.03 4.79
N THR A 49 -19.30 20.01 5.47
CA THR A 49 -19.25 19.84 6.94
C THR A 49 -19.48 21.15 7.69
N PHE A 50 -19.04 22.29 7.15
CA PHE A 50 -18.98 23.56 7.91
C PHE A 50 -19.74 24.74 7.26
N SER A 51 -20.35 24.60 6.07
CA SER A 51 -21.08 25.73 5.48
C SER A 51 -22.46 25.94 6.12
N ASP A 52 -22.83 27.21 6.28
CA ASP A 52 -24.06 27.65 6.96
C ASP A 52 -25.37 27.26 6.23
N ASN A 53 -25.31 26.79 4.98
CA ASN A 53 -26.47 26.80 4.09
C ASN A 53 -27.01 25.43 3.65
N THR A 54 -26.28 24.31 3.83
CA THR A 54 -26.79 23.01 3.39
C THR A 54 -26.23 21.85 4.20
N ARG A 55 -27.02 21.37 5.16
CA ARG A 55 -26.87 20.06 5.84
C ARG A 55 -25.51 19.82 6.50
N LEU A 56 -25.36 20.32 7.72
CA LEU A 56 -24.30 19.89 8.64
C LEU A 56 -24.35 18.37 8.81
N ILE A 57 -23.39 17.64 8.24
CA ILE A 57 -23.23 16.21 8.47
C ILE A 57 -22.40 16.06 9.76
N PRO A 58 -23.00 15.63 10.88
CA PRO A 58 -22.23 15.40 12.10
C PRO A 58 -21.24 14.25 11.87
N PRO A 59 -20.08 14.24 12.55
CA PRO A 59 -19.11 13.15 12.46
C PRO A 59 -19.71 11.77 12.74
N SER A 60 -20.77 11.69 13.55
CA SER A 60 -21.51 10.46 13.84
C SER A 60 -22.22 9.83 12.64
N GLN A 61 -22.36 10.55 11.52
CA GLN A 61 -22.98 10.08 10.29
C GLN A 61 -21.98 9.80 9.17
N ILE A 62 -20.68 9.85 9.46
CA ILE A 62 -19.61 9.54 8.51
C ILE A 62 -19.16 8.10 8.77
N TYR A 63 -19.55 7.20 7.88
CA TYR A 63 -19.18 5.78 7.96
C TYR A 63 -18.05 5.49 6.98
N ASN A 64 -17.00 4.81 7.43
CA ASN A 64 -15.98 4.29 6.53
C ASN A 64 -16.55 3.10 5.76
N VAL A 65 -16.50 3.16 4.43
CA VAL A 65 -16.85 2.03 3.57
C VAL A 65 -15.52 1.46 3.07
N ASP A 66 -14.93 0.55 3.84
CA ASP A 66 -13.74 -0.18 3.41
C ASP A 66 -14.16 -1.51 2.82
N GLU A 67 -13.85 -1.72 1.55
CA GLU A 67 -14.06 -3.00 0.89
C GLU A 67 -12.83 -3.88 1.18
N HIS A 68 -12.92 -4.70 2.23
CA HIS A 68 -11.96 -5.78 2.39
C HIS A 68 -12.33 -6.90 1.40
N GLU A 69 -11.58 -6.98 0.30
CA GLU A 69 -11.62 -8.14 -0.58
C GLU A 69 -11.33 -9.41 0.25
N ARG A 70 -12.37 -10.20 0.55
CA ARG A 70 -12.15 -11.59 0.98
C ARG A 70 -11.58 -12.32 -0.23
N ARG A 71 -10.26 -12.52 -0.24
CA ARG A 71 -9.62 -13.45 -1.19
C ARG A 71 -10.27 -14.81 -1.02
N LYS A 72 -11.13 -15.21 -1.96
CA LYS A 72 -11.53 -16.61 -2.11
C LYS A 72 -10.26 -17.36 -2.53
N ASN A 73 -9.74 -18.18 -1.63
CA ASN A 73 -8.72 -19.22 -1.82
C ASN A 73 -8.08 -19.21 -3.21
N VAL A 74 -7.04 -18.39 -3.39
CA VAL A 74 -6.11 -18.60 -4.50
C VAL A 74 -5.37 -19.88 -4.17
N PRO A 75 -5.42 -20.94 -5.01
CA PRO A 75 -4.65 -22.14 -4.73
C PRO A 75 -3.18 -21.75 -4.64
N GLU A 76 -2.56 -22.15 -3.54
CA GLU A 76 -1.15 -21.96 -3.27
C GLU A 76 -0.35 -22.41 -4.51
N ALA A 77 0.52 -21.53 -5.00
CA ALA A 77 1.25 -21.74 -6.23
C ALA A 77 2.00 -23.08 -6.13
N VAL A 78 1.56 -24.07 -6.92
CA VAL A 78 2.30 -25.31 -7.12
C VAL A 78 3.58 -24.94 -7.84
N CYS A 79 4.67 -24.85 -7.09
CA CYS A 79 6.01 -24.78 -7.65
C CYS A 79 6.35 -26.18 -8.17
N THR A 80 6.11 -26.43 -9.45
CA THR A 80 6.71 -27.59 -10.12
C THR A 80 8.20 -27.33 -10.28
N SER A 81 9.00 -27.87 -9.36
CA SER A 81 10.42 -28.08 -9.62
C SER A 81 10.56 -28.95 -10.87
N ALA A 82 11.58 -28.68 -11.69
CA ALA A 82 11.83 -29.29 -13.01
C ALA A 82 12.18 -30.80 -12.98
N THR A 83 11.78 -31.52 -11.94
CA THR A 83 11.84 -32.96 -11.79
C THR A 83 10.51 -33.37 -11.18
N GLY A 84 9.69 -34.09 -11.95
CA GLY A 84 8.26 -34.29 -11.71
C GLY A 84 7.93 -35.23 -10.56
N GLU A 85 8.27 -34.85 -9.33
CA GLU A 85 7.75 -35.48 -8.12
C GLU A 85 7.13 -34.44 -7.19
N THR A 86 5.80 -34.47 -7.08
CA THR A 86 5.01 -33.65 -6.17
C THR A 86 5.08 -34.25 -4.77
N ALA A 87 5.90 -33.69 -3.88
CA ALA A 87 5.88 -34.03 -2.46
C ALA A 87 4.81 -33.20 -1.73
N PHE A 88 3.77 -33.87 -1.21
CA PHE A 88 2.79 -33.26 -0.31
C PHE A 88 3.36 -33.19 1.11
N ILE A 89 3.59 -31.99 1.62
CA ILE A 89 3.94 -31.77 3.03
C ILE A 89 2.63 -31.58 3.79
N GLN A 90 2.31 -32.47 4.74
CA GLN A 90 1.14 -32.31 5.61
C GLN A 90 1.51 -31.43 6.82
N PRO A 91 0.70 -30.42 7.16
CA PRO A 91 0.93 -29.62 8.35
C PRO A 91 0.53 -30.38 9.62
N THR A 92 1.27 -30.13 10.70
CA THR A 92 1.04 -30.64 12.06
C THR A 92 -0.01 -29.82 12.80
#